data_AF-A0A5Y3W691-F1
#
_entry.id   AF-A0A5Y3W691-F1
#
_cell.length_a   1.000
_cell.length_b   1.000
_cell.length_c   1.000
_cell.angle_alpha   90.00
_cell.angle_beta   90.00
_cell.angle_gamma   90.00
#
_symmetry.space_group_name_H-M   'P 1'
#
loop_
_entity.id
_entity.type
_entity.pdbx_description
1 polymer ?
#
loop_
_entity_poly.entity_id
_entity_poly.type
_entity_poly.pdbx_seq_one_letter_code
_entity_poly.pdbx_strand_id
1 'polypeptide(L)'
;MSQITLHFLDANQKLTPHCEWLQSKLTDTYAQVTRLMPTPSLDVVVKAGKFVIPEKGHTGFCPEAGIIYITVDPENPAFCRNDAQSIERMFAHELHHAARWTGPGYGSTLGEALVSEGLAGHFSLELFGGEAEPWERLQSDTIKPYRPQMLENWHHTDYNHNAWFYGTGDLPRWLGYTAGFNLISRYLAVFPHLKASLLANIKAEELKAFI
;
A
#
# COMPACT_ATOMS: atom_id res chain seq x y z
N MET A 1 -5.72 1.72 -24.25
CA MET A 1 -4.85 2.25 -23.18
C MET A 1 -5.58 2.03 -21.86
N SER A 2 -4.88 1.74 -20.77
CA SER A 2 -5.49 1.65 -19.45
C SER A 2 -5.99 3.03 -19.01
N GLN A 3 -7.10 3.09 -18.29
CA GLN A 3 -7.77 4.35 -17.92
C GLN A 3 -8.27 4.31 -16.48
N ILE A 4 -8.33 5.48 -15.85
CA ILE A 4 -9.03 5.65 -14.56
C ILE A 4 -10.32 6.42 -14.75
N THR A 5 -11.31 6.07 -13.93
CA THR A 5 -12.52 6.86 -13.75
C THR A 5 -12.60 7.27 -12.28
N LEU A 6 -12.67 8.57 -11.99
CA LEU A 6 -12.76 9.08 -10.62
C LEU A 6 -14.22 9.36 -10.26
N HIS A 7 -14.67 8.82 -9.12
CA HIS A 7 -16.02 8.99 -8.58
C HIS A 7 -15.96 9.71 -7.23
N PHE A 8 -16.36 10.98 -7.20
CA PHE A 8 -16.41 11.76 -5.96
C PHE A 8 -17.80 11.67 -5.32
N LEU A 9 -17.89 11.03 -4.15
CA LEU A 9 -19.11 10.92 -3.38
C LEU A 9 -19.34 12.19 -2.55
N ASP A 10 -19.86 13.24 -3.19
CA ASP A 10 -19.87 14.61 -2.63
C ASP A 10 -21.26 15.27 -2.51
N ALA A 11 -22.30 14.50 -2.24
CA ALA A 11 -23.67 15.03 -2.11
C ALA A 11 -23.83 16.11 -1.00
N ASN A 12 -22.91 16.15 -0.03
CA ASN A 12 -22.89 17.13 1.06
C ASN A 12 -21.77 18.17 0.93
N GLN A 13 -21.13 18.27 -0.24
CA GLN A 13 -20.12 19.28 -0.58
C GLN A 13 -18.88 19.32 0.33
N LYS A 14 -18.58 18.22 1.04
CA LYS A 14 -17.40 18.10 1.89
C LYS A 14 -16.10 17.97 1.09
N LEU A 15 -16.16 17.43 -0.13
CA LEU A 15 -15.03 17.27 -1.02
C LEU A 15 -14.91 18.40 -2.04
N THR A 16 -15.99 19.17 -2.28
CA THR A 16 -16.03 20.25 -3.28
C THR A 16 -14.79 21.15 -3.25
N PRO A 17 -14.29 21.62 -2.08
CA PRO A 17 -13.09 22.47 -2.03
C PRO A 17 -11.80 21.78 -2.49
N HIS A 18 -11.77 20.44 -2.52
CA HIS A 18 -10.60 19.61 -2.82
C HIS A 18 -10.73 18.83 -4.13
N CYS A 19 -11.89 18.84 -4.80
CA CYS A 19 -12.15 18.01 -5.98
C CYS A 19 -11.15 18.22 -7.12
N GLU A 20 -10.91 19.46 -7.52
CA GLU A 20 -9.96 19.76 -8.62
C GLU A 20 -8.53 19.29 -8.28
N TRP A 21 -8.10 19.54 -7.04
CA TRP A 21 -6.79 19.13 -6.56
C TRP A 21 -6.67 17.60 -6.53
N LEU A 22 -7.64 16.89 -5.93
CA LEU A 22 -7.66 15.42 -5.89
C LEU A 22 -7.70 14.83 -7.30
N GLN A 23 -8.51 15.39 -8.19
CA GLN A 23 -8.59 14.94 -9.58
C GLN A 23 -7.24 15.04 -10.28
N SER A 24 -6.55 16.18 -10.17
CA SER A 24 -5.20 16.34 -10.72
C SER A 24 -4.23 15.34 -10.09
N LYS A 25 -4.15 15.27 -8.75
CA LYS A 25 -3.18 14.40 -8.06
C LYS A 25 -3.36 12.92 -8.39
N LEU A 26 -4.59 12.43 -8.39
CA LEU A 26 -4.88 11.03 -8.70
C LEU A 26 -4.62 10.72 -10.18
N THR A 27 -5.01 11.60 -11.09
CA THR A 27 -4.76 11.42 -12.54
C THR A 27 -3.28 11.44 -12.88
N ASP A 28 -2.54 12.40 -12.34
CA ASP A 28 -1.10 12.54 -12.58
C ASP A 28 -0.32 11.35 -11.98
N THR A 29 -0.75 10.86 -10.81
CA THR A 29 -0.15 9.67 -10.17
C THR A 29 -0.42 8.41 -11.01
N TYR A 30 -1.64 8.20 -11.48
CA TYR A 30 -1.96 7.06 -12.36
C TYR A 30 -1.15 7.10 -13.67
N ALA A 31 -1.03 8.28 -14.28
CA ALA A 31 -0.22 8.45 -15.49
C ALA A 31 1.26 8.16 -15.23
N GLN A 32 1.78 8.47 -14.03
CA GLN A 32 3.14 8.11 -13.62
C GLN A 32 3.31 6.60 -13.43
N VAL A 33 2.39 5.96 -12.70
CA VAL A 33 2.43 4.53 -12.39
C VAL A 33 2.35 3.68 -13.66
N THR A 34 1.46 4.02 -14.60
CA THR A 34 1.30 3.31 -15.88
C THR A 34 2.53 3.36 -16.78
N ARG A 35 3.49 4.26 -16.54
CA ARG A 35 4.78 4.27 -17.24
C ARG A 35 5.78 3.27 -16.67
N LEU A 36 5.61 2.84 -15.42
CA LEU A 36 6.54 1.96 -14.71
C LEU A 36 6.07 0.51 -14.66
N MET A 37 4.77 0.26 -14.59
CA MET A 37 4.23 -1.10 -14.52
C MET A 37 2.89 -1.25 -15.25
N PRO A 38 2.58 -2.46 -15.75
CA PRO A 38 1.24 -2.78 -16.24
C PRO A 38 0.22 -2.51 -15.13
N THR A 39 -0.74 -1.63 -15.40
CA THR A 39 -1.77 -1.23 -14.44
C THR A 39 -3.13 -1.41 -15.10
N PRO A 40 -4.09 -2.07 -14.45
CA PRO A 40 -5.43 -2.24 -15.01
C PRO A 40 -6.16 -0.89 -15.17
N SER A 41 -7.20 -0.88 -16.00
CA SER A 41 -8.20 0.18 -15.92
C SER A 41 -9.03 -0.03 -14.66
N LEU A 42 -9.33 1.04 -13.93
CA LEU A 42 -10.04 0.93 -12.64
C LEU A 42 -10.86 2.16 -12.29
N ASP A 43 -11.86 1.95 -11.45
CA ASP A 43 -12.64 2.99 -10.81
C ASP A 43 -11.99 3.40 -9.49
N VAL A 44 -11.90 4.71 -9.22
CA VAL A 44 -11.46 5.23 -7.93
C VAL A 44 -12.63 5.92 -7.26
N VAL A 45 -13.09 5.39 -6.14
CA VAL A 45 -14.19 5.96 -5.37
C VAL A 45 -13.62 6.78 -4.22
N VAL A 46 -13.82 8.10 -4.26
CA VAL A 46 -13.34 9.04 -3.26
C VAL A 46 -14.49 9.50 -2.38
N LYS A 47 -14.37 9.35 -1.06
CA LYS A 47 -15.35 9.81 -0.08
C LYS A 47 -14.73 10.60 1.07
N ALA A 48 -15.50 11.55 1.61
CA ALA A 48 -15.16 12.17 2.89
C ALA A 48 -15.46 11.21 4.05
N GLY A 49 -14.62 11.18 5.08
CA GLY A 49 -14.86 10.39 6.30
C GLY A 49 -13.78 10.54 7.35
N LYS A 50 -14.10 10.14 8.60
CA LYS A 50 -13.18 10.22 9.74
C LYS A 50 -12.35 8.95 9.98
N PHE A 51 -12.69 7.85 9.31
CA PHE A 51 -11.92 6.62 9.38
C PHE A 51 -10.74 6.72 8.40
N VAL A 52 -9.67 7.35 8.88
CA VAL A 52 -8.42 7.64 8.14
C VAL A 52 -7.22 7.38 9.04
N ILE A 53 -6.02 7.31 8.46
CA ILE A 53 -4.78 7.32 9.24
C ILE A 53 -4.61 8.74 9.83
N PRO A 54 -4.62 8.93 11.17
CA PRO A 54 -4.63 10.27 11.77
C PRO A 54 -3.45 11.15 11.34
N GLU A 55 -2.28 10.55 11.17
CA GLU A 55 -1.04 11.20 10.76
C GLU A 55 -1.06 11.69 9.31
N LYS A 56 -1.98 11.18 8.48
CA LYS A 56 -2.10 11.50 7.05
C LYS A 56 -3.41 12.20 6.67
N GLY A 57 -4.49 11.95 7.41
CA GLY A 57 -5.83 12.42 7.10
C GLY A 57 -6.47 11.72 5.90
N HIS A 58 -5.92 10.59 5.44
CA HIS A 58 -6.50 9.76 4.39
C HIS A 58 -6.16 8.27 4.58
N THR A 59 -6.85 7.41 3.83
CA THR A 59 -6.52 5.97 3.67
C THR A 59 -6.99 5.47 2.31
N GLY A 60 -6.26 4.50 1.77
CA GLY A 60 -6.64 3.73 0.59
C GLY A 60 -7.14 2.34 0.94
N PHE A 61 -7.79 1.70 -0.02
CA PHE A 61 -8.12 0.28 0.03
C PHE A 61 -8.39 -0.26 -1.39
N CYS A 62 -7.62 -1.26 -1.81
CA CYS A 62 -7.78 -1.96 -3.08
C CYS A 62 -8.19 -3.44 -2.89
N PRO A 63 -9.49 -3.76 -2.89
CA PRO A 63 -9.97 -5.13 -2.69
C PRO A 63 -9.81 -6.04 -3.91
N GLU A 64 -9.63 -5.48 -5.11
CA GLU A 64 -9.52 -6.20 -6.38
C GLU A 64 -8.90 -5.30 -7.46
N ALA A 65 -8.55 -5.87 -8.62
CA ALA A 65 -7.82 -5.17 -9.68
C ALA A 65 -8.54 -3.93 -10.26
N GLY A 66 -9.88 -3.92 -10.22
CA GLY A 66 -10.70 -2.94 -10.93
C GLY A 66 -11.18 -1.76 -10.09
N ILE A 67 -10.86 -1.71 -8.79
CA ILE A 67 -11.39 -0.66 -7.91
C ILE A 67 -10.44 -0.28 -6.78
N ILE A 68 -10.40 1.01 -6.49
CA ILE A 68 -9.72 1.57 -5.31
C ILE A 68 -10.69 2.48 -4.58
N TYR A 69 -10.77 2.32 -3.26
CA TYR A 69 -11.52 3.21 -2.38
C TYR A 69 -10.55 4.14 -1.67
N ILE A 70 -10.86 5.43 -1.68
CA ILE A 70 -10.10 6.45 -0.95
C ILE A 70 -11.05 7.15 0.03
N THR A 71 -10.67 7.15 1.31
CA THR A 71 -11.32 7.99 2.31
C THR A 71 -10.37 9.13 2.68
N VAL A 72 -10.87 10.36 2.63
CA VAL A 72 -10.14 11.56 3.06
C VAL A 72 -10.91 12.27 4.17
N ASP A 73 -10.20 12.91 5.08
CA ASP A 73 -10.77 13.82 6.07
C ASP A 73 -10.42 15.27 5.69
N PRO A 74 -11.34 16.03 5.06
CA PRO A 74 -11.11 17.42 4.65
C PRO A 74 -10.78 18.38 5.80
N GLU A 75 -11.09 18.00 7.05
CA GLU A 75 -10.80 18.81 8.23
C GLU A 75 -9.46 18.43 8.87
N ASN A 76 -8.81 17.36 8.41
CA ASN A 76 -7.52 16.94 8.96
C ASN A 76 -6.38 17.79 8.36
N PRO A 77 -5.60 18.52 9.19
CA PRO A 77 -4.53 19.39 8.68
C PRO A 77 -3.41 18.65 7.94
N ALA A 78 -3.18 17.36 8.22
CA ALA A 78 -2.20 16.57 7.49
C ALA A 78 -2.64 16.31 6.05
N PHE A 79 -3.93 16.05 5.83
CA PHE A 79 -4.50 15.89 4.49
C PHE A 79 -4.39 17.19 3.69
N CYS A 80 -4.78 18.32 4.29
CA CYS A 80 -4.73 19.62 3.63
C CYS A 80 -3.29 20.07 3.29
N ARG A 81 -2.32 19.75 4.14
CA ARG A 81 -0.90 20.05 3.87
C ARG A 81 -0.30 19.14 2.79
N ASN A 82 -0.72 17.88 2.76
CA ASN A 82 -0.19 16.85 1.87
C ASN A 82 1.35 16.79 1.86
N ASP A 83 1.95 16.84 3.06
CA ASP A 83 3.40 16.84 3.23
C ASP A 83 4.02 15.62 2.53
N ALA A 84 5.14 15.83 1.82
CA ALA A 84 5.88 14.80 1.09
C ALA A 84 5.01 13.95 0.13
N GLN A 85 4.01 14.55 -0.52
CA GLN A 85 3.16 13.88 -1.52
C GLN A 85 2.37 12.70 -0.92
N SER A 86 1.88 12.88 0.30
CA SER A 86 1.25 11.84 1.11
C SER A 86 0.10 11.12 0.40
N ILE A 87 -0.81 11.84 -0.27
CA ILE A 87 -1.95 11.24 -1.01
C ILE A 87 -1.48 10.50 -2.26
N GLU A 88 -0.51 11.05 -3.00
CA GLU A 88 0.04 10.43 -4.20
C GLU A 88 0.77 9.12 -3.85
N ARG A 89 1.55 9.12 -2.76
CA ARG A 89 2.26 7.94 -2.26
C ARG A 89 1.33 6.82 -1.83
N MET A 90 0.24 7.16 -1.12
CA MET A 90 -0.80 6.19 -0.76
C MET A 90 -1.47 5.64 -2.01
N PHE A 91 -1.82 6.50 -2.97
CA PHE A 91 -2.48 6.04 -4.17
C PHE A 91 -1.57 5.15 -5.05
N ALA A 92 -0.27 5.44 -5.13
CA ALA A 92 0.69 4.55 -5.80
C ALA A 92 0.80 3.19 -5.11
N HIS A 93 0.74 3.14 -3.78
CA HIS A 93 0.69 1.89 -3.02
C HIS A 93 -0.55 1.07 -3.40
N GLU A 94 -1.74 1.67 -3.41
CA GLU A 94 -2.99 0.97 -3.82
C GLU A 94 -2.99 0.56 -5.30
N LEU A 95 -2.39 1.36 -6.18
CA LEU A 95 -2.24 0.99 -7.59
C LEU A 95 -1.32 -0.22 -7.78
N HIS A 96 -0.31 -0.39 -6.92
CA HIS A 96 0.51 -1.59 -6.90
C HIS A 96 -0.33 -2.83 -6.53
N HIS A 97 -1.18 -2.72 -5.53
CA HIS A 97 -2.15 -3.77 -5.22
C HIS A 97 -3.07 -4.07 -6.41
N ALA A 98 -3.63 -3.05 -7.07
CA ALA A 98 -4.47 -3.24 -8.24
C ALA A 98 -3.75 -3.99 -9.38
N ALA A 99 -2.48 -3.64 -9.64
CA ALA A 99 -1.65 -4.37 -10.60
C ALA A 99 -1.42 -5.82 -10.17
N ARG A 100 -1.08 -6.05 -8.90
CA ARG A 100 -0.85 -7.39 -8.34
C ARG A 100 -2.10 -8.27 -8.33
N TRP A 101 -3.29 -7.68 -8.20
CA TRP A 101 -4.57 -8.37 -8.37
C TRP A 101 -4.78 -8.99 -9.76
N THR A 102 -4.04 -8.53 -10.78
CA THR A 102 -4.04 -9.16 -12.11
C THR A 102 -3.17 -10.42 -12.21
N GLY A 103 -2.37 -10.70 -11.18
CA GLY A 103 -1.50 -11.87 -11.07
C GLY A 103 -1.85 -12.71 -9.83
N PRO A 104 -0.96 -12.83 -8.84
CA PRO A 104 -1.18 -13.69 -7.67
C PRO A 104 -2.24 -13.15 -6.69
N GLY A 105 -2.69 -11.90 -6.83
CA GLY A 105 -3.59 -11.28 -5.86
C GLY A 105 -2.88 -10.70 -4.65
N TYR A 106 -3.64 -10.00 -3.81
CA TYR A 106 -3.14 -9.53 -2.50
C TYR A 106 -2.64 -10.69 -1.64
N GLY A 107 -3.29 -11.84 -1.74
CA GLY A 107 -2.93 -13.05 -1.00
C GLY A 107 -4.04 -13.53 -0.08
N SER A 108 -3.96 -14.80 0.25
CA SER A 108 -4.78 -15.50 1.23
C SER A 108 -3.96 -15.98 2.43
N THR A 109 -2.63 -16.03 2.32
CA THR A 109 -1.73 -16.42 3.42
C THR A 109 -0.98 -15.22 4.02
N LEU A 110 -0.40 -15.40 5.22
CA LEU A 110 0.45 -14.38 5.82
C LEU A 110 1.62 -14.00 4.89
N GLY A 111 2.32 -14.98 4.31
CA GLY A 111 3.46 -14.73 3.44
C GLY A 111 3.09 -13.91 2.20
N GLU A 112 1.92 -14.17 1.61
CA GLU A 112 1.43 -13.40 0.48
C GLU A 112 1.09 -11.96 0.86
N ALA A 113 0.43 -11.74 2.01
CA ALA A 113 0.14 -10.41 2.50
C ALA A 113 1.41 -9.60 2.82
N LEU A 114 2.40 -10.22 3.49
CA LEU A 114 3.70 -9.58 3.76
C LEU A 114 4.37 -9.11 2.46
N VAL A 115 4.37 -9.95 1.43
CA VAL A 115 4.94 -9.62 0.12
C VAL A 115 4.15 -8.51 -0.56
N SER A 116 2.83 -8.57 -0.54
CA SER A 116 1.97 -7.56 -1.16
C SER A 116 2.18 -6.18 -0.55
N GLU A 117 2.16 -6.08 0.77
CA GLU A 117 2.39 -4.84 1.51
C GLU A 117 3.82 -4.31 1.32
N GLY A 118 4.81 -5.20 1.40
CA GLY A 118 6.21 -4.84 1.20
C GLY A 118 6.46 -4.28 -0.21
N LEU A 119 5.93 -4.94 -1.25
CA LEU A 119 6.12 -4.49 -2.62
C LEU A 119 5.42 -3.14 -2.88
N ALA A 120 4.20 -2.96 -2.37
CA ALA A 120 3.47 -1.72 -2.53
C ALA A 120 4.16 -0.53 -1.83
N GLY A 121 4.71 -0.76 -0.62
CA GLY A 121 5.54 0.23 0.07
C GLY A 121 6.81 0.61 -0.70
N HIS A 122 7.56 -0.38 -1.19
CA HIS A 122 8.75 -0.15 -2.02
C HIS A 122 8.43 0.53 -3.35
N PHE A 123 7.28 0.23 -3.97
CA PHE A 123 6.86 0.89 -5.20
C PHE A 123 6.53 2.37 -4.99
N SER A 124 5.91 2.71 -3.86
CA SER A 124 5.67 4.11 -3.49
C SER A 124 7.00 4.89 -3.38
N LEU A 125 8.03 4.29 -2.77
CA LEU A 125 9.39 4.86 -2.71
C LEU A 125 10.10 4.90 -4.06
N GLU A 126 9.92 3.88 -4.90
CA GLU A 126 10.47 3.85 -6.24
C GLU A 126 9.99 5.05 -7.07
N LEU A 127 8.69 5.37 -6.97
CA LEU A 127 8.10 6.43 -7.77
C LEU A 127 8.33 7.84 -7.17
N PHE A 128 8.21 7.99 -5.86
CA PHE A 128 8.22 9.31 -5.21
C PHE A 128 9.46 9.59 -4.36
N GLY A 129 10.35 8.61 -4.16
CA GLY A 129 11.53 8.75 -3.31
C GLY A 129 11.16 8.95 -1.84
N GLY A 130 12.00 9.69 -1.10
CA GLY A 130 11.78 10.00 0.31
C GLY A 130 12.02 8.84 1.26
N GLU A 131 11.47 8.96 2.47
CA GLU A 131 11.62 7.99 3.54
C GLU A 131 10.48 6.95 3.52
N ALA A 132 10.74 5.77 4.06
CA ALA A 132 9.72 4.76 4.31
C ALA A 132 8.64 5.29 5.28
N GLU A 133 7.45 4.73 5.21
CA GLU A 133 6.32 5.13 6.04
C GLU A 133 6.53 4.76 7.52
N PRO A 134 5.83 5.39 8.49
CA PRO A 134 5.98 5.04 9.90
C PRO A 134 5.74 3.54 10.21
N TRP A 135 4.79 2.91 9.52
CA TRP A 135 4.47 1.48 9.65
C TRP A 135 5.48 0.54 8.98
N GLU A 136 6.44 1.09 8.22
CA GLU A 136 7.51 0.35 7.55
C GLU A 136 8.85 0.47 8.30
N ARG A 137 8.85 1.08 9.50
CA ARG A 137 10.08 1.47 10.23
C ARG A 137 10.08 1.07 11.70
N LEU A 138 9.39 -0.01 12.08
CA LEU A 138 9.59 -0.59 13.40
C LEU A 138 11.08 -0.94 13.62
N GLN A 139 11.54 -0.76 14.86
CA GLN A 139 12.94 -1.03 15.22
C GLN A 139 13.26 -2.51 15.03
N SER A 140 14.47 -2.81 14.57
CA SER A 140 14.85 -4.18 14.23
C SER A 140 14.71 -5.15 15.41
N ASP A 141 14.99 -4.71 16.63
CA ASP A 141 14.89 -5.53 17.84
C ASP A 141 13.44 -5.82 18.25
N THR A 142 12.46 -5.03 17.77
CA THR A 142 11.04 -5.32 17.89
C THR A 142 10.60 -6.43 16.95
N ILE A 143 11.20 -6.54 15.76
CA ILE A 143 10.75 -7.45 14.69
C ILE A 143 11.45 -8.80 14.73
N LYS A 144 12.77 -8.80 14.96
CA LYS A 144 13.62 -10.01 14.95
C LYS A 144 13.02 -11.20 15.73
N PRO A 145 12.43 -11.01 16.93
CA PRO A 145 11.86 -12.12 17.69
C PRO A 145 10.71 -12.86 16.99
N TYR A 146 10.00 -12.19 16.06
CA TYR A 146 8.83 -12.74 15.38
C TYR A 146 9.15 -13.47 14.07
N ARG A 147 10.41 -13.48 13.62
CA ARG A 147 10.82 -14.17 12.39
C ARG A 147 10.46 -15.67 12.38
N PRO A 148 10.65 -16.45 13.47
CA PRO A 148 10.21 -17.85 13.50
C PRO A 148 8.69 -17.98 13.29
N GLN A 149 7.90 -17.10 13.92
CA GLN A 149 6.45 -17.10 13.80
C GLN A 149 5.99 -16.74 12.38
N MET A 150 6.68 -15.80 11.71
CA MET A 150 6.42 -15.47 10.29
C MET A 150 6.67 -16.67 9.37
N LEU A 151 7.75 -17.42 9.62
CA LEU A 151 8.09 -18.63 8.85
C LEU A 151 7.07 -19.75 9.08
N GLU A 152 6.69 -19.96 10.34
CA GLU A 152 5.68 -20.96 10.72
C GLU A 152 4.32 -20.65 10.08
N ASN A 153 3.88 -19.40 10.14
CA ASN A 153 2.58 -18.98 9.62
C ASN A 153 2.59 -18.62 8.13
N TRP A 154 3.72 -18.78 7.43
CA TRP A 154 3.91 -18.29 6.06
C TRP A 154 2.80 -18.73 5.09
N HIS A 155 2.34 -19.99 5.24
CA HIS A 155 1.31 -20.58 4.39
C HIS A 155 -0.09 -20.62 5.05
N HIS A 156 -0.23 -20.11 6.27
CA HIS A 156 -1.52 -20.15 6.98
C HIS A 156 -2.49 -19.15 6.38
N THR A 157 -3.68 -19.63 6.02
CA THR A 157 -4.78 -18.82 5.48
C THR A 157 -5.68 -18.22 6.54
N ASP A 158 -5.59 -18.72 7.77
CA ASP A 158 -6.38 -18.34 8.94
C ASP A 158 -5.61 -17.42 9.89
N TYR A 159 -4.50 -16.84 9.44
CA TYR A 159 -3.73 -15.87 10.22
C TYR A 159 -4.60 -14.65 10.58
N ASN A 160 -4.42 -14.13 11.79
CA ASN A 160 -5.15 -12.94 12.22
C ASN A 160 -4.54 -11.67 11.59
N HIS A 161 -5.10 -11.23 10.46
CA HIS A 161 -4.64 -10.04 9.75
C HIS A 161 -4.55 -8.81 10.64
N ASN A 162 -5.57 -8.58 11.47
CA ASN A 162 -5.60 -7.41 12.36
C ASN A 162 -4.49 -7.47 13.42
N ALA A 163 -4.16 -8.65 13.92
CA ALA A 163 -3.07 -8.81 14.86
C ALA A 163 -1.73 -8.48 14.20
N TRP A 164 -1.46 -9.04 13.02
CA TRP A 164 -0.18 -8.84 12.32
C TRP A 164 0.03 -7.41 11.82
N PHE A 165 -0.99 -6.79 11.23
CA PHE A 165 -0.83 -5.53 10.52
C PHE A 165 -1.24 -4.32 11.37
N TYR A 166 -2.25 -4.46 12.24
CA TYR A 166 -2.74 -3.37 13.08
C TYR A 166 -2.38 -3.50 14.56
N GLY A 167 -1.80 -4.63 15.00
CA GLY A 167 -1.40 -4.85 16.39
C GLY A 167 -2.58 -5.09 17.32
N THR A 168 -3.66 -5.72 16.86
CA THR A 168 -4.74 -6.13 17.75
C THR A 168 -4.30 -7.38 18.53
N GLY A 169 -4.15 -7.27 19.86
CA GLY A 169 -3.71 -8.37 20.72
C GLY A 169 -2.25 -8.22 21.16
N ASP A 170 -1.49 -9.32 21.15
CA ASP A 170 -0.12 -9.37 21.71
C ASP A 170 0.98 -9.05 20.70
N LEU A 171 0.64 -8.90 19.41
CA LEU A 171 1.62 -8.55 18.37
C LEU A 171 1.85 -7.03 18.32
N PRO A 172 3.10 -6.58 18.09
CA PRO A 172 3.39 -5.17 17.86
C PRO A 172 2.57 -4.60 16.71
N ARG A 173 2.02 -3.40 16.91
CA ARG A 173 1.39 -2.63 15.84
C ARG A 173 2.37 -2.44 14.68
N TRP A 174 1.90 -2.73 13.46
CA TRP A 174 2.66 -2.66 12.21
C TRP A 174 3.72 -3.73 11.97
N LEU A 175 3.71 -4.82 12.75
CA LEU A 175 4.67 -5.92 12.58
C LEU A 175 4.70 -6.44 11.14
N GLY A 176 3.53 -6.73 10.56
CA GLY A 176 3.41 -7.25 9.20
C GLY A 176 3.93 -6.28 8.14
N TYR A 177 3.54 -5.01 8.22
CA TYR A 177 4.01 -3.98 7.29
C TYR A 177 5.52 -3.85 7.29
N THR A 178 6.15 -3.69 8.47
CA THR A 178 7.61 -3.55 8.52
C THR A 178 8.34 -4.84 8.14
N ALA A 179 7.78 -6.01 8.49
CA ALA A 179 8.38 -7.29 8.10
C ALA A 179 8.37 -7.49 6.58
N GLY A 180 7.24 -7.21 5.92
CA GLY A 180 7.12 -7.23 4.47
C GLY A 180 8.08 -6.26 3.79
N PHE A 181 8.13 -5.01 4.27
CA PHE A 181 9.04 -3.99 3.76
C PHE A 181 10.52 -4.40 3.89
N ASN A 182 10.91 -4.99 5.02
CA ASN A 182 12.27 -5.48 5.25
C ASN A 182 12.63 -6.68 4.37
N LEU A 183 11.68 -7.60 4.16
CA LEU A 183 11.85 -8.73 3.25
C LEU A 183 12.14 -8.25 1.83
N ILE A 184 11.35 -7.31 1.31
CA ILE A 184 11.56 -6.76 -0.04
C ILE A 184 12.86 -5.96 -0.11
N SER A 185 13.20 -5.20 0.93
CA SER A 185 14.50 -4.49 1.02
C SER A 185 15.68 -5.45 0.85
N ARG A 186 15.66 -6.62 1.53
CA ARG A 186 16.71 -7.62 1.43
C ARG A 186 16.76 -8.27 0.05
N TYR A 187 15.61 -8.56 -0.55
CA TYR A 187 15.53 -9.09 -1.90
C TYR A 187 16.15 -8.13 -2.93
N LEU A 188 15.74 -6.85 -2.91
CA LEU A 188 16.25 -5.84 -3.82
C LEU A 188 17.74 -5.52 -3.61
N ALA A 189 18.26 -5.70 -2.39
CA ALA A 189 19.70 -5.58 -2.13
C ALA A 189 20.53 -6.67 -2.83
N VAL A 190 19.99 -7.89 -2.97
CA VAL A 190 20.63 -8.98 -3.71
C VAL A 190 20.45 -8.83 -5.22
N PHE A 191 19.32 -8.27 -5.66
CA PHE A 191 19.00 -8.06 -7.07
C PHE A 191 18.78 -6.57 -7.40
N PRO A 192 19.84 -5.73 -7.37
CA PRO A 192 19.71 -4.27 -7.46
C PRO A 192 19.21 -3.73 -8.80
N HIS A 193 19.18 -4.58 -9.83
CA HIS A 193 18.61 -4.27 -11.14
C HIS A 193 17.09 -4.43 -11.18
N LEU A 194 16.50 -5.11 -10.20
CA LEU A 194 15.05 -5.24 -10.05
C LEU A 194 14.48 -4.05 -9.27
N LYS A 195 13.19 -3.83 -9.49
CA LYS A 195 12.39 -2.75 -8.90
C LYS A 195 11.00 -3.28 -8.55
N ALA A 196 10.30 -2.65 -7.62
CA ALA A 196 8.99 -3.12 -7.17
C ALA A 196 7.95 -3.10 -8.30
N SER A 197 8.07 -2.15 -9.23
CA SER A 197 7.31 -2.07 -10.49
C SER A 197 7.42 -3.31 -11.37
N LEU A 198 8.56 -4.01 -11.35
CA LEU A 198 8.81 -5.22 -12.14
C LEU A 198 8.33 -6.50 -11.44
N LEU A 199 7.91 -6.39 -10.19
CA LEU A 199 7.68 -7.53 -9.30
C LEU A 199 6.21 -7.69 -8.89
N ALA A 200 5.28 -6.93 -9.48
CA ALA A 200 3.86 -7.02 -9.13
C ALA A 200 3.31 -8.46 -9.18
N ASN A 201 3.81 -9.29 -10.11
CA ASN A 201 3.37 -10.67 -10.31
C ASN A 201 4.26 -11.75 -9.66
N ILE A 202 5.30 -11.39 -8.90
CA ILE A 202 6.15 -12.38 -8.24
C ILE A 202 5.35 -13.16 -7.18
N LYS A 203 5.56 -14.48 -7.11
CA LYS A 203 4.91 -15.31 -6.09
C LYS A 203 5.61 -15.13 -4.76
N ALA A 204 4.84 -15.19 -3.67
CA ALA A 204 5.42 -15.03 -2.34
C ALA A 204 6.51 -16.08 -2.05
N GLU A 205 6.33 -17.32 -2.52
CA GLU A 205 7.29 -18.39 -2.29
C GLU A 205 8.71 -18.09 -2.80
N GLU A 206 8.84 -17.31 -3.88
CA GLU A 206 10.15 -16.90 -4.43
C GLU A 206 10.91 -15.96 -3.48
N LEU A 207 10.19 -15.30 -2.57
CA LEU A 207 10.72 -14.31 -1.63
C LEU A 207 10.85 -14.85 -0.20
N LYS A 208 10.34 -16.06 0.07
CA LYS A 208 10.31 -16.67 1.41
C LYS A 208 11.69 -16.74 2.07
N ALA A 209 12.75 -16.97 1.29
CA ALA A 209 14.12 -17.05 1.81
C ALA A 209 14.66 -15.71 2.38
N PHE A 210 13.96 -14.59 2.12
CA PHE A 210 14.40 -13.24 2.51
C PHE A 210 13.74 -12.72 3.79
N ILE A 211 12.74 -13.43 4.34
CA ILE A 211 12.14 -13.13 5.65
C ILE A 211 13.19 -13.26 6.76
#